data_AF-A0A7K4ZNN3-F1
#
_entry.id   AF-A0A7K4ZNN3-F1
#
_cell.length_a   1.000
_cell.length_b   1.000
_cell.length_c   1.000
_cell.angle_alpha   90.00
_cell.angle_beta   90.00
_cell.angle_gamma   90.00
#
_symmetry.space_group_name_H-M   'P 1'
#
loop_
_entity.id
_entity.type
_entity.pdbx_description
1 polymer ?
#
loop_
_entity_poly.entity_id
_entity_poly.type
_entity_poly.pdbx_seq_one_letter_code
_entity_poly.pdbx_strand_id
1 'polypeptide(L)'
;AQDPAPPFAFAASYRGPGNNDSRGARALPVLLWWSGRLFPHFPGDTERIDCARGSCLATRRRRAARGRRTAALLFYGTDFRAAEAPLPRLPWQTWALFHEESPMNNFLLSHPPGIRLFNYTATFRRGSDFPLTLQWLPGAPYLRAPPPALAERDAWRRRGYAPVLYLQSHCQVPSDRDRFVRELMRHIQVDSYGKCLHNRDFPSERLRDTSTATTEDSELMAFISRYKFHLALENALCDDYMTEKLWRPMHLGAVPVYRGSPSVRDWMPNNHSIILVDDFESPQELAKYLDYLDKNGEEYMKYLEYKKPGGIQNQLLLESLEKREWGVNDMTMPNYLNGFECFVCDMENARLREEEEHKKSQGKIPAPRPRIAQFQHMGCPMPTPGFGSIDDLPGQDSWKEMWLQDYWQGLDQGEALTAMIHHNESQQGRFWDYMHEIFLKRMGQH
;
A
#
# COMPACT_ATOMS: atom_id res chain seq x y z
N ALA A 1 32.24 -9.84 32.71
CA ALA A 1 32.06 -10.85 31.65
C ALA A 1 30.61 -10.77 31.21
N GLN A 2 30.34 -10.10 30.09
CA GLN A 2 29.01 -9.99 29.49
C GLN A 2 28.86 -11.19 28.56
N ASP A 3 27.78 -11.96 28.75
CA ASP A 3 27.38 -12.99 27.78
C ASP A 3 27.03 -12.31 26.44
N PRO A 4 27.51 -12.85 25.30
CA PRO A 4 27.14 -12.32 24.01
C PRO A 4 25.67 -12.65 23.72
N ALA A 5 24.94 -11.65 23.19
CA ALA A 5 23.59 -11.82 22.69
C ALA A 5 23.53 -13.00 21.69
N PRO A 6 22.41 -13.76 21.66
CA PRO A 6 22.29 -14.89 20.75
C PRO A 6 22.39 -14.41 19.29
N PRO A 7 23.05 -15.16 18.40
CA PRO A 7 23.08 -14.84 16.98
C PRO A 7 21.65 -14.80 16.46
N PHE A 8 21.33 -13.79 15.65
CA PHE A 8 20.10 -13.76 14.87
C PHE A 8 19.92 -15.12 14.19
N ALA A 9 18.91 -15.88 14.63
CA ALA A 9 18.57 -17.14 14.01
C ALA A 9 18.15 -16.84 12.57
N PHE A 10 18.96 -17.28 11.61
CA PHE A 10 18.63 -17.20 10.20
C PHE A 10 17.29 -17.91 9.99
N ALA A 11 16.30 -17.18 9.48
CA ALA A 11 15.07 -17.81 9.02
C ALA A 11 15.47 -18.79 7.90
N ALA A 12 15.16 -20.08 8.09
CA ALA A 12 15.35 -21.07 7.04
C ALA A 12 14.63 -20.60 5.77
N SER A 13 15.25 -20.78 4.60
CA SER A 13 14.60 -20.56 3.31
C SER A 13 13.22 -21.22 3.35
N TYR A 14 12.16 -20.42 3.27
CA TYR A 14 10.79 -20.92 3.34
C TYR A 14 10.64 -22.06 2.33
N ARG A 15 10.36 -23.27 2.82
CA ARG A 15 9.92 -24.39 2.00
C ARG A 15 8.42 -24.41 2.07
N GLY A 16 7.76 -23.96 0.99
CA GLY A 16 6.32 -24.09 0.87
C GLY A 16 5.91 -25.54 1.12
N PRO A 17 4.88 -25.79 1.94
CA PRO A 17 4.36 -27.14 2.14
C PRO A 17 3.96 -27.74 0.79
N GLY A 18 4.36 -29.00 0.55
CA GLY A 18 4.02 -29.72 -0.69
C GLY A 18 4.95 -29.50 -1.89
N ASN A 19 6.04 -28.72 -1.74
CA ASN A 19 7.02 -28.58 -2.82
C ASN A 19 7.81 -29.89 -3.03
N ASN A 20 7.64 -30.51 -4.21
CA ASN A 20 8.34 -31.72 -4.64
C ASN A 20 9.34 -31.46 -5.80
N ASP A 21 9.74 -30.20 -6.01
CA ASP A 21 10.61 -29.80 -7.11
C ASP A 21 12.08 -30.17 -6.86
N SER A 22 12.51 -31.27 -7.48
CA SER A 22 13.87 -31.81 -7.37
C SER A 22 14.88 -31.20 -8.35
N ARG A 23 14.47 -30.22 -9.19
CA ARG A 23 15.36 -29.61 -10.18
C ARG A 23 16.54 -28.93 -9.49
N GLY A 24 17.75 -29.18 -9.97
CA GLY A 24 18.95 -28.50 -9.50
C GLY A 24 18.96 -27.01 -9.87
N ALA A 25 19.78 -26.20 -9.18
CA ALA A 25 19.85 -24.75 -9.36
C ALA A 25 20.12 -24.30 -10.82
N ARG A 26 20.69 -25.15 -11.69
CA ARG A 26 20.92 -24.84 -13.11
C ARG A 26 19.68 -25.00 -14.01
N ALA A 27 18.64 -25.67 -13.51
CA ALA A 27 17.40 -25.94 -14.26
C ALA A 27 16.23 -25.04 -13.84
N LEU A 28 16.35 -24.31 -12.72
CA LEU A 28 15.30 -23.42 -12.24
C LEU A 28 15.19 -22.12 -13.07
N PRO A 29 14.00 -21.53 -13.22
CA PRO A 29 13.88 -20.16 -13.68
C PRO A 29 14.51 -19.18 -12.67
N VAL A 30 14.99 -18.05 -13.17
CA VAL A 30 15.59 -16.96 -12.38
C VAL A 30 14.60 -15.80 -12.29
N LEU A 31 14.36 -15.32 -11.08
CA LEU A 31 13.66 -14.08 -10.78
C LEU A 31 14.69 -13.03 -10.40
N LEU A 32 14.75 -11.92 -11.14
CA LEU A 32 15.68 -10.83 -10.86
C LEU A 32 14.94 -9.64 -10.24
N TRP A 33 15.26 -9.29 -9.01
CA TRP A 33 14.87 -8.00 -8.44
C TRP A 33 15.65 -6.89 -9.13
N TRP A 34 14.93 -6.09 -9.93
CA TRP A 34 15.49 -4.89 -10.54
C TRP A 34 15.73 -3.84 -9.46
N SER A 35 14.74 -3.54 -8.62
CA SER A 35 14.86 -2.58 -7.51
C SER A 35 15.61 -3.18 -6.31
N GLY A 36 16.94 -3.28 -6.39
CA GLY A 36 17.76 -3.99 -5.40
C GLY A 36 18.17 -3.22 -4.14
N ARG A 37 17.61 -2.02 -3.86
CA ARG A 37 17.99 -1.19 -2.70
C ARG A 37 17.18 -1.47 -1.44
N LEU A 38 15.90 -1.83 -1.56
CA LEU A 38 15.09 -2.29 -0.41
C LEU A 38 15.35 -3.75 -0.01
N PHE A 39 16.17 -4.49 -0.77
CA PHE A 39 16.32 -5.93 -0.63
C PHE A 39 17.80 -6.31 -0.53
N PRO A 40 18.16 -7.15 0.46
CA PRO A 40 17.78 -8.54 0.29
C PRO A 40 17.05 -9.15 1.50
N HIS A 41 16.06 -10.00 1.21
CA HIS A 41 15.51 -11.00 2.16
C HIS A 41 16.50 -12.13 2.47
N PHE A 42 17.68 -12.08 1.86
CA PHE A 42 18.66 -13.15 1.84
C PHE A 42 20.05 -12.61 2.18
N PRO A 43 20.87 -13.33 2.98
CA PRO A 43 22.24 -12.91 3.26
C PRO A 43 23.12 -12.81 1.99
N GLY A 44 22.72 -13.52 0.92
CA GLY A 44 23.43 -13.56 -0.37
C GLY A 44 22.86 -12.68 -1.48
N ASP A 45 23.50 -12.73 -2.64
CA ASP A 45 23.01 -12.07 -3.87
C ASP A 45 22.00 -12.93 -4.67
N THR A 46 22.00 -14.23 -4.42
CA THR A 46 21.22 -15.23 -5.13
C THR A 46 20.83 -16.32 -4.15
N GLU A 47 19.54 -16.68 -4.09
CA GLU A 47 19.02 -17.74 -3.25
C GLU A 47 18.00 -18.60 -4.00
N ARG A 48 17.89 -19.88 -3.63
CA ARG A 48 16.81 -20.74 -4.08
C ARG A 48 15.58 -20.48 -3.20
N ILE A 49 14.45 -20.18 -3.84
CA ILE A 49 13.16 -20.11 -3.17
C ILE A 49 12.33 -21.34 -3.55
N ASP A 50 11.67 -21.93 -2.55
CA ASP A 50 10.86 -23.14 -2.67
C ASP A 50 9.40 -22.79 -2.35
N CYS A 51 8.58 -22.70 -3.40
CA CYS A 51 7.17 -22.29 -3.32
C CYS A 51 6.23 -23.48 -3.50
N ALA A 52 4.93 -23.30 -3.33
CA ALA A 52 4.00 -24.43 -3.30
C ALA A 52 3.96 -25.22 -4.63
N ARG A 53 4.09 -24.54 -5.78
CA ARG A 53 3.93 -25.15 -7.12
C ARG A 53 5.23 -25.24 -7.93
N GLY A 54 6.35 -24.82 -7.35
CA GLY A 54 7.67 -24.96 -7.94
C GLY A 54 8.74 -24.16 -7.21
N SER A 55 9.95 -24.25 -7.72
CA SER A 55 11.11 -23.53 -7.18
C SER A 55 11.73 -22.59 -8.20
N CYS A 56 12.39 -21.55 -7.72
CA CYS A 56 13.09 -20.55 -8.53
C CYS A 56 14.43 -20.16 -7.90
N LEU A 57 15.27 -19.49 -8.67
CA LEU A 57 16.40 -18.72 -8.13
C LEU A 57 16.04 -17.24 -8.09
N ALA A 58 15.93 -16.66 -6.90
CA ALA A 58 15.81 -15.22 -6.72
C ALA A 58 17.21 -14.59 -6.71
N THR A 59 17.39 -13.43 -7.37
CA THR A 59 18.67 -12.72 -7.35
C THR A 59 18.51 -11.21 -7.49
N ARG A 60 19.48 -10.45 -6.97
CA ARG A 60 19.64 -9.00 -7.19
C ARG A 60 20.78 -8.65 -8.15
N ARG A 61 21.41 -9.65 -8.78
CA ARG A 61 22.55 -9.44 -9.68
C ARG A 61 22.09 -8.94 -11.03
N ARG A 62 22.23 -7.63 -11.30
CA ARG A 62 21.83 -6.99 -12.58
C ARG A 62 22.40 -7.67 -13.83
N ARG A 63 23.58 -8.31 -13.76
CA ARG A 63 24.15 -9.11 -14.87
C ARG A 63 23.26 -10.28 -15.33
N ALA A 64 22.35 -10.76 -14.48
CA ALA A 64 21.38 -11.80 -14.83
C ALA A 64 20.26 -11.27 -15.74
N ALA A 65 20.08 -9.95 -15.91
CA ALA A 65 18.93 -9.36 -16.57
C ALA A 65 18.72 -9.88 -18.00
N ARG A 66 19.78 -10.17 -18.75
CA ARG A 66 19.70 -10.68 -20.14
C ARG A 66 19.85 -12.20 -20.25
N GLY A 67 19.89 -12.91 -19.13
CA GLY A 67 20.02 -14.37 -19.12
C GLY A 67 18.77 -15.04 -19.69
N ARG A 68 18.95 -16.09 -20.52
CA ARG A 68 17.83 -16.88 -21.09
C ARG A 68 16.96 -17.56 -20.04
N ARG A 69 17.50 -17.77 -18.83
CA ARG A 69 16.78 -18.36 -17.69
C ARG A 69 16.10 -17.32 -16.81
N THR A 70 16.35 -16.03 -17.02
CA THR A 70 15.70 -14.95 -16.28
C THR A 70 14.30 -14.78 -16.82
N ALA A 71 13.36 -15.44 -16.14
CA ALA A 71 11.98 -15.56 -16.53
C ALA A 71 11.16 -14.32 -16.11
N ALA A 72 11.52 -13.69 -14.99
CA ALA A 72 10.88 -12.46 -14.55
C ALA A 72 11.86 -11.43 -13.98
N LEU A 73 11.50 -10.16 -14.15
CA LEU A 73 12.08 -9.00 -13.48
C LEU A 73 11.06 -8.47 -12.48
N LEU A 74 11.46 -8.35 -11.21
CA LEU A 74 10.62 -7.88 -10.11
C LEU A 74 10.97 -6.42 -9.81
N PHE A 75 9.95 -5.58 -9.71
CA PHE A 75 10.08 -4.15 -9.51
C PHE A 75 9.38 -3.72 -8.24
N TYR A 76 10.07 -2.91 -7.43
CA TYR A 76 9.42 -2.16 -6.37
C TYR A 76 8.87 -0.85 -6.94
N GLY A 77 7.56 -0.63 -6.80
CA GLY A 77 6.87 0.49 -7.46
C GLY A 77 7.38 1.86 -7.05
N THR A 78 7.67 2.08 -5.76
CA THR A 78 8.22 3.35 -5.24
C THR A 78 9.57 3.70 -5.89
N ASP A 79 10.40 2.67 -6.11
CA ASP A 79 11.74 2.81 -6.71
C ASP A 79 11.71 2.77 -8.25
N PHE A 80 10.57 2.43 -8.85
CA PHE A 80 10.49 2.31 -10.31
C PHE A 80 10.64 3.69 -10.97
N ARG A 81 11.59 3.78 -11.90
CA ARG A 81 11.85 4.97 -12.72
C ARG A 81 11.77 4.58 -14.18
N ALA A 82 10.89 5.25 -14.92
CA ALA A 82 10.65 4.95 -16.33
C ALA A 82 11.93 5.09 -17.18
N ALA A 83 12.73 6.13 -16.90
CA ALA A 83 14.02 6.39 -17.55
C ALA A 83 15.07 5.29 -17.32
N GLU A 84 14.95 4.50 -16.25
CA GLU A 84 15.92 3.46 -15.87
C GLU A 84 15.39 2.03 -16.15
N ALA A 85 14.28 1.92 -16.88
CA ALA A 85 13.67 0.64 -17.18
C ALA A 85 14.63 -0.28 -17.98
N PRO A 86 14.63 -1.61 -17.74
CA PRO A 86 15.53 -2.55 -18.40
C PRO A 86 15.15 -2.73 -19.87
N LEU A 87 15.76 -1.92 -20.74
CA LEU A 87 15.52 -1.93 -22.18
C LEU A 87 16.66 -2.64 -22.97
N PRO A 88 16.35 -3.26 -24.13
CA PRO A 88 15.01 -3.51 -24.66
C PRO A 88 14.25 -4.54 -23.83
N ARG A 89 12.92 -4.45 -23.80
CA ARG A 89 12.07 -5.43 -23.09
C ARG A 89 12.10 -6.76 -23.82
N LEU A 90 12.65 -7.79 -23.17
CA LEU A 90 12.80 -9.12 -23.77
C LEU A 90 11.47 -9.89 -23.76
N PRO A 91 11.11 -10.58 -24.84
CA PRO A 91 9.77 -11.16 -25.01
C PRO A 91 9.47 -12.36 -24.10
N TRP A 92 10.51 -13.02 -23.56
CA TRP A 92 10.35 -14.14 -22.62
C TRP A 92 10.29 -13.70 -21.15
N GLN A 93 10.48 -12.41 -20.89
CA GLN A 93 10.54 -11.85 -19.54
C GLN A 93 9.22 -11.25 -19.10
N THR A 94 8.73 -11.75 -17.99
CA THR A 94 7.65 -11.14 -17.22
C THR A 94 8.18 -9.95 -16.43
N TRP A 95 7.46 -8.83 -16.43
CA TRP A 95 7.69 -7.74 -15.48
C TRP A 95 6.65 -7.84 -14.36
N ALA A 96 7.09 -8.03 -13.13
CA ALA A 96 6.22 -8.19 -11.97
C ALA A 96 6.39 -6.99 -11.01
N LEU A 97 5.28 -6.39 -10.60
CA LEU A 97 5.25 -5.20 -9.76
C LEU A 97 4.85 -5.56 -8.33
N PHE A 98 5.64 -5.11 -7.36
CA PHE A 98 5.30 -5.05 -5.95
C PHE A 98 5.17 -3.58 -5.53
N HIS A 99 3.97 -3.14 -5.12
CA HIS A 99 3.72 -1.76 -4.73
C HIS A 99 2.55 -1.63 -3.75
N GLU A 100 2.89 -1.71 -2.49
CA GLU A 100 2.04 -1.61 -1.31
C GLU A 100 1.94 -0.20 -0.72
N GLU A 101 2.79 0.68 -1.20
CA GLU A 101 2.94 2.06 -0.75
C GLU A 101 1.89 3.00 -1.32
N SER A 102 1.87 4.23 -0.79
CA SER A 102 0.97 5.28 -1.29
C SER A 102 1.14 5.51 -2.80
N PRO A 103 0.05 5.72 -3.57
CA PRO A 103 0.14 6.07 -4.98
C PRO A 103 0.92 7.37 -5.23
N MET A 104 1.05 8.24 -4.21
CA MET A 104 1.87 9.45 -4.29
C MET A 104 3.36 9.16 -4.54
N ASN A 105 3.82 7.96 -4.19
CA ASN A 105 5.21 7.58 -4.39
C ASN A 105 5.53 7.33 -5.87
N ASN A 106 4.53 7.00 -6.69
CA ASN A 106 4.71 6.81 -8.12
C ASN A 106 3.40 6.93 -8.92
N PHE A 107 3.03 8.14 -9.33
CA PHE A 107 1.82 8.37 -10.11
C PHE A 107 1.84 7.73 -11.51
N LEU A 108 2.99 7.36 -12.07
CA LEU A 108 3.02 6.58 -13.31
C LEU A 108 2.15 5.32 -13.20
N LEU A 109 2.18 4.65 -12.06
CA LEU A 109 1.42 3.43 -11.81
C LEU A 109 -0.09 3.69 -11.63
N SER A 110 -0.48 4.96 -11.44
CA SER A 110 -1.89 5.37 -11.39
C SER A 110 -2.53 5.46 -12.78
N HIS A 111 -1.73 5.42 -13.85
CA HIS A 111 -2.21 5.60 -15.23
C HIS A 111 -2.20 4.29 -16.02
N PRO A 112 -3.14 4.10 -16.98
CA PRO A 112 -3.17 2.91 -17.81
C PRO A 112 -1.85 2.61 -18.54
N PRO A 113 -1.16 3.57 -19.18
CA PRO A 113 0.14 3.31 -19.83
C PRO A 113 1.20 2.78 -18.87
N GLY A 114 1.20 3.24 -17.61
CA GLY A 114 2.16 2.80 -16.61
C GLY A 114 1.86 1.44 -16.02
N ILE A 115 0.65 1.21 -15.49
CA ILE A 115 0.34 -0.09 -14.86
C ILE A 115 0.35 -1.25 -15.87
N ARG A 116 -0.03 -1.00 -17.13
CA ARG A 116 0.00 -2.00 -18.22
C ARG A 116 1.41 -2.40 -18.65
N LEU A 117 2.46 -1.78 -18.10
CA LEU A 117 3.84 -2.27 -18.28
C LEU A 117 4.03 -3.62 -17.58
N PHE A 118 3.25 -3.95 -16.56
CA PHE A 118 3.48 -5.13 -15.74
C PHE A 118 2.55 -6.28 -16.12
N ASN A 119 3.06 -7.51 -15.98
CA ASN A 119 2.34 -8.75 -16.25
C ASN A 119 1.66 -9.31 -14.99
N TYR A 120 2.32 -9.13 -13.83
CA TYR A 120 1.82 -9.50 -12.51
C TYR A 120 1.93 -8.33 -11.55
N THR A 121 0.96 -8.17 -10.66
CA THR A 121 0.94 -7.07 -9.68
C THR A 121 0.56 -7.54 -8.29
N ALA A 122 1.28 -7.06 -7.28
CA ALA A 122 0.85 -7.05 -5.89
C ALA A 122 0.75 -5.60 -5.43
N THR A 123 -0.48 -5.12 -5.18
CA THR A 123 -0.74 -3.76 -4.72
C THR A 123 -1.84 -3.75 -3.66
N PHE A 124 -2.13 -2.59 -3.07
CA PHE A 124 -3.27 -2.45 -2.16
C PHE A 124 -4.64 -2.65 -2.85
N ARG A 125 -4.72 -2.65 -4.19
CA ARG A 125 -5.98 -2.85 -4.91
C ARG A 125 -6.43 -4.31 -4.83
N ARG A 126 -7.71 -4.53 -4.52
CA ARG A 126 -8.29 -5.89 -4.48
C ARG A 126 -8.30 -6.58 -5.84
N GLY A 127 -8.20 -5.80 -6.92
CA GLY A 127 -8.14 -6.29 -8.29
C GLY A 127 -6.75 -6.67 -8.77
N SER A 128 -5.70 -6.50 -7.97
CA SER A 128 -4.34 -6.96 -8.32
C SER A 128 -4.24 -8.48 -8.26
N ASP A 129 -3.31 -9.07 -9.02
CA ASP A 129 -3.13 -10.53 -9.07
C ASP A 129 -2.81 -11.16 -7.71
N PHE A 130 -2.08 -10.43 -6.86
CA PHE A 130 -1.74 -10.82 -5.49
C PHE A 130 -2.08 -9.66 -4.52
N PRO A 131 -3.36 -9.56 -4.07
CA PRO A 131 -3.85 -8.37 -3.39
C PRO A 131 -3.31 -8.21 -1.98
N LEU A 132 -2.92 -6.98 -1.66
CA LEU A 132 -2.38 -6.53 -0.36
C LEU A 132 -3.35 -5.61 0.39
N THR A 133 -4.63 -5.61 0.01
CA THR A 133 -5.68 -4.69 0.51
C THR A 133 -5.79 -4.64 2.03
N LEU A 134 -5.54 -5.77 2.71
CA LEU A 134 -5.64 -5.89 4.18
C LEU A 134 -4.27 -6.00 4.86
N GLN A 135 -3.19 -5.51 4.25
CA GLN A 135 -1.83 -5.69 4.80
C GLN A 135 -1.60 -5.01 6.15
N TRP A 136 -2.44 -4.04 6.48
CA TRP A 136 -2.39 -3.33 7.76
C TRP A 136 -3.40 -3.86 8.78
N LEU A 137 -4.07 -4.98 8.46
CA LEU A 137 -4.99 -5.68 9.35
C LEU A 137 -4.48 -7.10 9.65
N PRO A 138 -3.89 -7.34 10.84
CA PRO A 138 -3.38 -8.66 11.21
C PRO A 138 -4.45 -9.76 11.20
N GLY A 139 -5.69 -9.46 11.57
CA GLY A 139 -6.80 -10.39 11.48
C GLY A 139 -8.01 -9.94 12.28
N ALA A 140 -9.10 -10.73 12.27
CA ALA A 140 -10.30 -10.41 13.03
C ALA A 140 -10.06 -10.26 14.56
N PRO A 141 -9.20 -11.06 15.22
CA PRO A 141 -8.90 -10.90 16.65
C PRO A 141 -8.28 -9.53 16.99
N TYR A 142 -7.51 -8.95 16.06
CA TYR A 142 -6.89 -7.64 16.25
C TYR A 142 -7.94 -6.54 16.49
N LEU A 143 -9.06 -6.57 15.75
CA LEU A 143 -10.15 -5.61 15.92
C LEU A 143 -10.92 -5.79 17.23
N ARG A 144 -10.90 -7.00 17.80
CA ARG A 144 -11.61 -7.34 19.05
C ARG A 144 -10.83 -7.01 20.31
N ALA A 145 -9.64 -6.40 20.20
CA ALA A 145 -8.90 -5.94 21.36
C ALA A 145 -9.77 -5.03 22.25
N PRO A 146 -9.76 -5.25 23.59
CA PRO A 146 -10.66 -4.55 24.50
C PRO A 146 -10.34 -3.05 24.51
N PRO A 147 -11.36 -2.18 24.41
CA PRO A 147 -11.17 -0.74 24.53
C PRO A 147 -10.94 -0.34 26.00
N PRO A 148 -10.31 0.81 26.27
CA PRO A 148 -10.39 1.45 27.58
C PRO A 148 -11.84 1.66 28.01
N ALA A 149 -12.12 1.65 29.32
CA ALA A 149 -13.47 1.90 29.80
C ALA A 149 -13.89 3.34 29.45
N LEU A 150 -15.17 3.53 29.12
CA LEU A 150 -15.69 4.86 28.76
C LEU A 150 -15.44 5.89 29.87
N ALA A 151 -15.59 5.49 31.13
CA ALA A 151 -15.31 6.34 32.28
C ALA A 151 -13.85 6.83 32.36
N GLU A 152 -12.88 6.03 31.90
CA GLU A 152 -11.48 6.43 31.81
C GLU A 152 -11.28 7.48 30.71
N ARG A 153 -11.92 7.29 29.55
CA ARG A 153 -11.93 8.29 28.47
C ARG A 153 -12.53 9.61 28.87
N ASP A 154 -13.66 9.57 29.58
CA ASP A 154 -14.28 10.79 30.10
C ASP A 154 -13.41 11.46 31.16
N ALA A 155 -12.64 10.68 31.93
CA ALA A 155 -11.66 11.23 32.87
C ALA A 155 -10.49 11.92 32.16
N TRP A 156 -9.96 11.36 31.06
CA TRP A 156 -8.94 12.05 30.25
C TRP A 156 -9.50 13.31 29.60
N ARG A 157 -10.73 13.26 29.07
CA ARG A 157 -11.44 14.44 28.54
C ARG A 157 -11.51 15.57 29.59
N ARG A 158 -11.89 15.26 30.83
CA ARG A 158 -11.92 16.22 31.95
C ARG A 158 -10.54 16.77 32.33
N ARG A 159 -9.45 16.06 32.02
CA ARG A 159 -8.06 16.51 32.25
C ARG A 159 -7.52 17.40 31.12
N GLY A 160 -8.34 17.74 30.13
CA GLY A 160 -7.98 18.70 29.08
C GLY A 160 -7.47 18.07 27.78
N TYR A 161 -7.63 16.76 27.61
CA TYR A 161 -7.46 16.10 26.31
C TYR A 161 -8.62 16.48 25.38
N ALA A 162 -8.32 16.70 24.10
CA ALA A 162 -9.32 16.90 23.07
C ALA A 162 -10.17 15.63 22.83
N PRO A 163 -11.38 15.75 22.27
CA PRO A 163 -12.14 14.59 21.82
C PRO A 163 -11.48 13.89 20.61
N VAL A 164 -10.76 14.66 19.78
CA VAL A 164 -10.22 14.22 18.50
C VAL A 164 -8.68 14.27 18.50
N LEU A 165 -8.05 13.21 18.01
CA LEU A 165 -6.62 13.08 17.80
C LEU A 165 -6.24 13.23 16.32
N TYR A 166 -5.20 14.01 16.03
CA TYR A 166 -4.53 14.06 14.72
C TYR A 166 -3.04 13.69 14.83
N LEU A 167 -2.67 12.51 14.35
CA LEU A 167 -1.30 11.99 14.43
C LEU A 167 -0.71 11.75 13.05
N GLN A 168 -0.27 12.81 12.37
CA GLN A 168 0.36 12.71 11.04
C GLN A 168 1.71 13.44 11.00
N SER A 169 2.68 12.82 10.32
CA SER A 169 4.04 13.35 10.20
C SER A 169 4.50 13.61 8.77
N HIS A 170 3.76 13.12 7.78
CA HIS A 170 3.97 13.46 6.37
C HIS A 170 2.93 14.50 5.96
N CYS A 171 3.36 15.74 5.80
CA CYS A 171 2.48 16.89 5.55
C CYS A 171 2.51 17.27 4.07
N GLN A 172 1.60 18.16 3.65
CA GLN A 172 1.52 18.64 2.26
C GLN A 172 1.32 17.51 1.24
N VAL A 173 0.49 16.51 1.56
CA VAL A 173 0.27 15.31 0.76
C VAL A 173 -0.85 15.47 -0.28
N PRO A 174 -0.99 14.58 -1.29
CA PRO A 174 -2.02 14.69 -2.33
C PRO A 174 -3.46 14.70 -1.83
N SER A 175 -3.78 14.06 -0.71
CA SER A 175 -5.13 14.14 -0.12
C SER A 175 -5.46 15.51 0.48
N ASP A 176 -4.46 16.39 0.61
CA ASP A 176 -4.57 17.74 1.19
C ASP A 176 -5.26 17.76 2.56
N ARG A 177 -5.11 16.64 3.29
CA ARG A 177 -5.74 16.42 4.59
C ARG A 177 -5.45 17.52 5.60
N ASP A 178 -4.28 18.15 5.56
CA ASP A 178 -3.91 19.21 6.50
C ASP A 178 -4.78 20.46 6.33
N ARG A 179 -5.21 20.77 5.09
CA ARG A 179 -6.14 21.88 4.82
C ARG A 179 -7.51 21.59 5.42
N PHE A 180 -8.00 20.37 5.24
CA PHE A 180 -9.25 19.90 5.86
C PHE A 180 -9.19 20.00 7.40
N VAL A 181 -8.13 19.48 8.02
CA VAL A 181 -8.01 19.47 9.48
C VAL A 181 -7.91 20.88 10.05
N ARG A 182 -7.24 21.80 9.36
CA ARG A 182 -7.17 23.21 9.78
C ARG A 182 -8.55 23.87 9.83
N GLU A 183 -9.42 23.56 8.86
CA GLU A 183 -10.80 24.06 8.89
C GLU A 183 -11.62 23.38 10.00
N LEU A 184 -11.50 22.05 10.17
CA LEU A 184 -12.16 21.32 11.26
C LEU A 184 -11.79 21.85 12.66
N MET A 185 -10.51 22.21 12.87
CA MET A 185 -9.99 22.77 14.12
C MET A 185 -10.67 24.08 14.56
N ARG A 186 -11.38 24.76 13.65
CA ARG A 186 -12.16 25.97 13.97
C ARG A 186 -13.47 25.65 14.66
N HIS A 187 -13.96 24.42 14.53
CA HIS A 187 -15.29 23.99 14.98
C HIS A 187 -15.23 22.95 16.12
N ILE A 188 -14.11 22.25 16.29
CA ILE A 188 -13.89 21.29 17.39
C ILE A 188 -12.41 21.27 17.83
N GLN A 189 -12.17 21.01 19.12
CA GLN A 189 -10.82 20.84 19.62
C GLN A 189 -10.19 19.56 19.04
N VAL A 190 -9.01 19.69 18.44
CA VAL A 190 -8.20 18.58 17.93
C VAL A 190 -6.81 18.70 18.54
N ASP A 191 -6.35 17.65 19.22
CA ASP A 191 -4.97 17.57 19.68
C ASP A 191 -4.12 16.92 18.58
N SER A 192 -3.06 17.60 18.18
CA SER A 192 -2.17 17.18 17.11
C SER A 192 -0.72 17.09 17.59
N TYR A 193 -0.19 15.87 17.57
CA TYR A 193 1.14 15.53 18.10
C TYR A 193 2.19 15.21 17.03
N GLY A 194 1.74 14.85 15.81
CA GLY A 194 2.64 14.59 14.70
C GLY A 194 3.28 15.88 14.17
N LYS A 195 4.11 15.79 13.13
CA LYS A 195 4.76 16.97 12.53
C LYS A 195 3.77 17.94 11.85
N CYS A 196 2.59 17.45 11.45
CA CYS A 196 1.60 18.25 10.73
C CYS A 196 0.68 18.99 11.68
N LEU A 197 0.52 20.31 11.50
CA LEU A 197 -0.23 21.26 12.35
C LEU A 197 0.30 21.39 13.79
N HIS A 198 0.73 20.29 14.42
CA HIS A 198 1.52 20.22 15.66
C HIS A 198 1.17 21.27 16.71
N ASN A 199 0.08 21.06 17.45
CA ASN A 199 -0.37 21.96 18.50
C ASN A 199 -0.20 21.39 19.92
N ARG A 200 0.32 20.16 20.04
CA ARG A 200 0.64 19.50 21.31
C ARG A 200 1.96 18.75 21.24
N ASP A 201 2.69 18.78 22.35
CA ASP A 201 3.86 17.94 22.56
C ASP A 201 3.50 16.60 23.20
N PHE A 202 4.18 15.54 22.78
CA PHE A 202 4.14 14.28 23.52
C PHE A 202 4.77 14.45 24.91
N PRO A 203 4.27 13.72 25.93
CA PRO A 203 4.75 13.82 27.30
C PRO A 203 6.14 13.19 27.50
N SER A 204 6.62 12.37 26.57
CA SER A 204 7.95 11.75 26.60
C SER A 204 8.66 11.93 25.27
N GLU A 205 9.98 12.13 25.30
CA GLU A 205 10.80 12.26 24.10
C GLU A 205 10.81 10.99 23.24
N ARG A 206 10.64 9.82 23.88
CA ARG A 206 10.60 8.52 23.19
C ARG A 206 9.43 8.44 22.19
N LEU A 207 8.30 9.07 22.52
CA LEU A 207 7.11 9.12 21.65
C LEU A 207 7.26 10.13 20.50
N ARG A 208 8.29 11.00 20.52
CA ARG A 208 8.53 11.97 19.44
C ARG A 208 9.21 11.34 18.22
N ASP A 209 9.79 10.14 18.36
CA ASP A 209 10.38 9.44 17.23
C ASP A 209 9.29 9.02 16.25
N THR A 210 9.32 9.57 15.03
CA THR A 210 8.38 9.24 13.97
C THR A 210 8.39 7.79 13.54
N SER A 211 9.46 7.03 13.83
CA SER A 211 9.50 5.57 13.62
C SER A 211 8.42 4.86 14.44
N THR A 212 8.12 5.37 15.64
CA THR A 212 7.09 4.81 16.53
C THR A 212 5.67 5.07 16.01
N ALA A 213 5.47 6.14 15.24
CA ALA A 213 4.15 6.51 14.72
C ALA A 213 3.62 5.56 13.64
N THR A 214 4.48 4.75 13.02
CA THR A 214 4.12 3.70 12.06
C THR A 214 4.11 2.30 12.68
N THR A 215 4.68 2.14 13.87
CA THR A 215 4.71 0.85 14.60
C THR A 215 3.65 0.79 15.68
N GLU A 216 3.38 -0.41 16.18
CA GLU A 216 2.48 -0.64 17.31
C GLU A 216 3.23 -0.56 18.65
N ASP A 217 4.02 0.51 18.84
CA ASP A 217 4.71 0.73 20.11
C ASP A 217 3.72 0.81 21.27
N SER A 218 3.94 0.04 22.33
CA SER A 218 2.97 -0.13 23.41
C SER A 218 2.71 1.16 24.21
N GLU A 219 3.70 2.03 24.39
CA GLU A 219 3.50 3.32 25.07
C GLU A 219 2.71 4.28 24.17
N LEU A 220 3.02 4.32 22.87
CA LEU A 220 2.26 5.13 21.92
C LEU A 220 0.80 4.67 21.87
N MET A 221 0.57 3.37 21.72
CA MET A 221 -0.76 2.75 21.65
C MET A 221 -1.56 3.04 22.94
N ALA A 222 -0.93 2.89 24.11
CA ALA A 222 -1.52 3.26 25.39
C ALA A 222 -1.77 4.77 25.53
N PHE A 223 -0.94 5.61 24.89
CA PHE A 223 -1.12 7.06 24.93
C PHE A 223 -2.31 7.52 24.08
N ILE A 224 -2.39 7.05 22.84
CA ILE A 224 -3.41 7.49 21.88
C ILE A 224 -4.77 6.80 22.11
N SER A 225 -4.83 5.69 22.84
CA SER A 225 -6.09 5.03 23.22
C SER A 225 -7.02 5.91 24.07
N ARG A 226 -6.47 6.98 24.66
CA ARG A 226 -7.20 7.95 25.48
C ARG A 226 -8.24 8.75 24.72
N TYR A 227 -8.07 8.88 23.41
CA TYR A 227 -8.97 9.64 22.54
C TYR A 227 -10.14 8.78 22.07
N LYS A 228 -11.33 9.39 22.00
CA LYS A 228 -12.53 8.76 21.44
C LYS A 228 -12.49 8.72 19.91
N PHE A 229 -11.97 9.77 19.28
CA PHE A 229 -11.93 9.90 17.81
C PHE A 229 -10.49 10.08 17.33
N HIS A 230 -10.12 9.36 16.28
CA HIS A 230 -8.84 9.56 15.58
C HIS A 230 -9.14 9.99 14.15
N LEU A 231 -8.51 11.06 13.69
CA LEU A 231 -8.54 11.44 12.28
C LEU A 231 -7.68 10.48 11.48
N ALA A 232 -8.35 9.50 10.85
CA ALA A 232 -7.77 8.44 10.04
C ALA A 232 -7.73 8.89 8.56
N LEU A 233 -6.87 9.84 8.26
CA LEU A 233 -6.80 10.48 6.93
C LEU A 233 -5.61 9.94 6.16
N GLU A 234 -5.85 9.27 5.03
CA GLU A 234 -4.78 8.76 4.15
C GLU A 234 -4.03 9.91 3.45
N ASN A 235 -2.81 9.65 2.98
CA ASN A 235 -2.03 10.66 2.25
C ASN A 235 -2.45 10.80 0.77
N ALA A 236 -3.22 9.86 0.24
CA ALA A 236 -3.83 9.92 -1.09
C ALA A 236 -5.21 9.24 -1.04
N LEU A 237 -6.09 9.61 -1.97
CA LEU A 237 -7.43 9.04 -2.10
C LEU A 237 -7.42 8.04 -3.27
N CYS A 238 -7.61 6.76 -2.97
CA CYS A 238 -7.63 5.71 -3.98
C CYS A 238 -8.36 4.47 -3.46
N ASP A 239 -9.12 3.79 -4.31
CA ASP A 239 -9.84 2.59 -3.91
C ASP A 239 -8.89 1.58 -3.25
N ASP A 240 -9.37 0.96 -2.18
CA ASP A 240 -8.67 -0.04 -1.37
C ASP A 240 -7.36 0.43 -0.71
N TYR A 241 -6.95 1.69 -0.85
CA TYR A 241 -5.81 2.24 -0.11
C TYR A 241 -6.21 2.52 1.35
N MET A 242 -6.03 1.51 2.19
CA MET A 242 -6.35 1.55 3.61
C MET A 242 -5.14 1.13 4.43
N THR A 243 -4.66 2.03 5.28
CA THR A 243 -3.43 1.82 6.03
C THR A 243 -3.67 1.59 7.52
N GLU A 244 -2.59 1.55 8.30
CA GLU A 244 -2.65 1.49 9.76
C GLU A 244 -3.48 2.63 10.35
N LYS A 245 -3.59 3.77 9.64
CA LYS A 245 -4.41 4.93 10.06
C LYS A 245 -5.86 4.56 10.27
N LEU A 246 -6.40 3.63 9.48
CA LEU A 246 -7.76 3.13 9.62
C LEU A 246 -7.88 2.08 10.71
N TRP A 247 -7.00 1.08 10.70
CA TRP A 247 -7.13 -0.11 11.53
C TRP A 247 -6.68 0.09 12.98
N ARG A 248 -5.67 0.93 13.21
CA ARG A 248 -5.13 1.23 14.56
C ARG A 248 -6.18 1.85 15.50
N PRO A 249 -6.94 2.90 15.12
CA PRO A 249 -7.99 3.42 16.00
C PRO A 249 -9.02 2.36 16.34
N MET A 250 -9.42 1.51 15.37
CA MET A 250 -10.34 0.42 15.64
C MET A 250 -9.79 -0.55 16.68
N HIS A 251 -8.53 -0.98 16.54
CA HIS A 251 -7.88 -1.84 17.52
C HIS A 251 -7.93 -1.25 18.94
N LEU A 252 -7.59 0.03 19.07
CA LEU A 252 -7.63 0.77 20.34
C LEU A 252 -9.06 1.11 20.83
N GLY A 253 -10.06 0.81 20.01
CA GLY A 253 -11.46 1.13 20.27
C GLY A 253 -11.78 2.61 20.25
N ALA A 254 -10.96 3.41 19.59
CA ALA A 254 -11.36 4.73 19.13
C ALA A 254 -12.18 4.58 17.83
N VAL A 255 -13.01 5.58 17.53
CA VAL A 255 -13.77 5.63 16.28
C VAL A 255 -12.92 6.34 15.22
N PRO A 256 -12.58 5.68 14.10
CA PRO A 256 -11.90 6.33 13.00
C PRO A 256 -12.82 7.35 12.33
N VAL A 257 -12.36 8.59 12.23
CA VAL A 257 -12.94 9.63 11.37
C VAL A 257 -12.13 9.62 10.08
N TYR A 258 -12.65 8.92 9.08
CA TYR A 258 -11.89 8.41 7.95
C TYR A 258 -12.10 9.20 6.66
N ARG A 259 -10.99 9.39 5.92
CA ARG A 259 -10.99 9.82 4.52
C ARG A 259 -9.78 9.21 3.82
N GLY A 260 -10.00 8.51 2.72
CA GLY A 260 -8.96 7.74 2.04
C GLY A 260 -9.53 6.97 0.86
N SER A 261 -9.72 5.66 1.06
CA SER A 261 -10.36 4.78 0.10
C SER A 261 -11.85 5.07 -0.06
N PRO A 262 -12.35 5.37 -1.28
CA PRO A 262 -13.78 5.46 -1.56
C PRO A 262 -14.52 4.13 -1.34
N SER A 263 -13.82 2.99 -1.49
CA SER A 263 -14.36 1.64 -1.31
C SER A 263 -14.26 1.11 0.13
N VAL A 264 -13.87 1.95 1.11
CA VAL A 264 -13.62 1.54 2.49
C VAL A 264 -14.80 0.82 3.15
N ARG A 265 -16.04 1.21 2.81
CA ARG A 265 -17.27 0.61 3.38
C ARG A 265 -17.33 -0.89 3.15
N ASP A 266 -16.80 -1.37 2.03
CA ASP A 266 -16.78 -2.81 1.68
C ASP A 266 -15.97 -3.64 2.66
N TRP A 267 -15.04 -3.01 3.39
CA TRP A 267 -14.09 -3.68 4.28
C TRP A 267 -14.41 -3.48 5.76
N MET A 268 -15.41 -2.67 6.08
CA MET A 268 -15.72 -2.35 7.47
C MET A 268 -16.32 -3.54 8.21
N PRO A 269 -15.99 -3.75 9.50
CA PRO A 269 -16.48 -4.91 10.26
C PRO A 269 -18.01 -5.03 10.27
N ASN A 270 -18.69 -3.88 10.26
CA ASN A 270 -20.12 -3.71 10.11
C ASN A 270 -20.40 -2.29 9.56
N ASN A 271 -21.68 -1.96 9.37
CA ASN A 271 -22.10 -0.67 8.80
C ASN A 271 -21.94 0.53 9.75
N HIS A 272 -21.50 0.32 10.99
CA HIS A 272 -21.45 1.35 12.03
C HIS A 272 -20.18 1.21 12.87
N SER A 273 -19.03 1.39 12.23
CA SER A 273 -17.70 1.23 12.84
C SER A 273 -16.73 2.38 12.54
N ILE A 274 -17.07 3.25 11.58
CA ILE A 274 -16.31 4.44 11.20
C ILE A 274 -17.24 5.60 10.90
N ILE A 275 -16.69 6.81 10.96
CA ILE A 275 -17.34 8.05 10.51
C ILE A 275 -16.62 8.48 9.22
N LEU A 276 -17.31 8.54 8.08
CA LEU A 276 -16.71 9.04 6.85
C LEU A 276 -16.80 10.56 6.81
N VAL A 277 -15.68 11.22 6.52
CA VAL A 277 -15.63 12.67 6.35
C VAL A 277 -16.56 13.12 5.22
N ASP A 278 -16.58 12.37 4.11
CA ASP A 278 -17.33 12.72 2.91
C ASP A 278 -18.86 12.52 3.06
N ASP A 279 -19.34 11.98 4.19
CA ASP A 279 -20.79 11.91 4.51
C ASP A 279 -21.35 13.23 5.04
N PHE A 280 -20.51 14.24 5.31
CA PHE A 280 -20.90 15.51 5.89
C PHE A 280 -20.74 16.65 4.89
N GLU A 281 -21.72 17.55 4.85
CA GLU A 281 -21.69 18.71 3.95
C GLU A 281 -20.56 19.71 4.25
N SER A 282 -20.06 19.73 5.49
CA SER A 282 -18.97 20.61 5.91
C SER A 282 -18.20 20.09 7.12
N PRO A 283 -16.96 20.57 7.36
CA PRO A 283 -16.23 20.31 8.59
C PRO A 283 -16.99 20.75 9.85
N GLN A 284 -17.86 21.77 9.75
CA GLN A 284 -18.69 22.23 10.86
C GLN A 284 -19.76 21.20 11.24
N GLU A 285 -20.43 20.57 10.26
CA GLU A 285 -21.41 19.52 10.53
C GLU A 285 -20.75 18.26 11.09
N LEU A 286 -19.58 17.89 10.57
CA LEU A 286 -18.78 16.83 11.17
C LEU A 286 -18.42 17.15 12.63
N ALA A 287 -17.95 18.36 12.91
CA ALA A 287 -17.62 18.78 14.27
C ALA A 287 -18.81 18.71 15.23
N LYS A 288 -20.00 19.16 14.79
CA LYS A 288 -21.24 19.03 15.58
C LYS A 288 -21.57 17.57 15.89
N TYR A 289 -21.42 16.68 14.91
CA TYR A 289 -21.67 15.25 15.10
C TYR A 289 -20.67 14.60 16.06
N LEU A 290 -19.39 14.93 15.95
CA LEU A 290 -18.36 14.44 16.87
C LEU A 290 -18.58 14.95 18.30
N ASP A 291 -18.97 16.22 18.48
CA ASP A 291 -19.32 16.79 19.79
C ASP A 291 -20.56 16.11 20.40
N TYR A 292 -21.58 15.82 19.58
CA TYR A 292 -22.75 15.05 20.01
C TYR A 292 -22.35 13.67 20.55
N LEU A 293 -21.50 12.94 19.82
CA LEU A 293 -21.01 11.63 20.24
C LEU A 293 -20.07 11.70 21.45
N ASP A 294 -19.22 12.73 21.57
CA ASP A 294 -18.38 12.92 22.76
C ASP A 294 -19.22 13.06 24.03
N LYS A 295 -20.37 13.74 23.93
CA LYS A 295 -21.32 13.97 25.03
C LYS A 295 -22.30 12.82 25.27
N ASN A 296 -22.51 11.94 24.28
CA ASN A 296 -23.41 10.79 24.38
C ASN A 296 -22.66 9.45 24.32
N GLY A 297 -22.31 8.95 25.51
CA GLY A 297 -21.61 7.67 25.67
C GLY A 297 -22.31 6.47 25.03
N GLU A 298 -23.64 6.40 25.11
CA GLU A 298 -24.41 5.29 24.54
C GLU A 298 -24.31 5.26 23.01
N GLU A 299 -24.44 6.41 22.35
CA GLU A 299 -24.29 6.54 20.90
C GLU A 299 -22.86 6.27 20.45
N TYR A 300 -21.87 6.77 21.21
CA TYR A 300 -20.47 6.44 20.97
C TYR A 300 -20.21 4.93 21.01
N MET A 301 -20.79 4.22 21.99
CA MET A 301 -20.57 2.79 22.16
C MET A 301 -21.16 1.93 21.04
N LYS A 302 -22.16 2.43 20.29
CA LYS A 302 -22.68 1.74 19.09
C LYS A 302 -21.59 1.54 18.04
N TYR A 303 -20.68 2.50 17.88
CA TYR A 303 -19.55 2.37 16.96
C TYR A 303 -18.57 1.24 17.33
N LEU A 304 -18.58 0.78 18.58
CA LEU A 304 -17.68 -0.26 19.07
C LEU A 304 -18.35 -1.64 19.14
N GLU A 305 -19.58 -1.79 18.63
CA GLU A 305 -20.30 -3.06 18.68
C GLU A 305 -19.58 -4.20 17.95
N TYR A 306 -18.80 -3.89 16.92
CA TYR A 306 -18.02 -4.90 16.19
C TYR A 306 -17.00 -5.63 17.08
N LYS A 307 -16.62 -5.05 18.24
CA LYS A 307 -15.71 -5.68 19.19
C LYS A 307 -16.35 -6.82 19.98
N LYS A 308 -17.68 -6.84 20.09
CA LYS A 308 -18.41 -7.91 20.79
C LYS A 308 -18.31 -9.22 19.98
N PRO A 309 -18.41 -10.39 20.62
CA PRO A 309 -18.54 -11.66 19.89
C PRO A 309 -19.67 -11.58 18.85
N GLY A 310 -19.38 -11.97 17.61
CA GLY A 310 -20.34 -11.87 16.49
C GLY A 310 -20.58 -10.47 15.92
N GLY A 311 -19.92 -9.43 16.43
CA GLY A 311 -20.10 -8.05 15.96
C GLY A 311 -19.47 -7.74 14.59
N ILE A 312 -18.51 -8.57 14.14
CA ILE A 312 -17.94 -8.51 12.79
C ILE A 312 -18.85 -9.35 11.87
N GLN A 313 -19.63 -8.67 11.03
CA GLN A 313 -20.67 -9.27 10.20
C GLN A 313 -20.33 -9.30 8.71
N ASN A 314 -19.29 -8.55 8.31
CA ASN A 314 -18.88 -8.43 6.93
C ASN A 314 -18.18 -9.71 6.43
N GLN A 315 -18.88 -10.46 5.56
CA GLN A 315 -18.37 -11.71 4.99
C GLN A 315 -17.21 -11.49 4.03
N LEU A 316 -17.22 -10.41 3.23
CA LEU A 316 -16.10 -10.10 2.34
C LEU A 316 -14.80 -9.93 3.13
N LEU A 317 -14.86 -9.18 4.24
CA LEU A 317 -13.71 -9.00 5.13
C LEU A 317 -13.24 -10.34 5.71
N LEU A 318 -14.15 -11.14 6.26
CA LEU A 318 -13.81 -12.40 6.93
C LEU A 318 -13.22 -13.41 5.94
N GLU A 319 -13.86 -13.62 4.79
CA GLU A 319 -13.37 -14.52 3.76
C GLU A 319 -12.02 -14.05 3.18
N SER A 320 -11.81 -12.74 3.03
CA SER A 320 -10.54 -12.21 2.53
C SER A 320 -9.39 -12.41 3.53
N LEU A 321 -9.67 -12.30 4.83
CA LEU A 321 -8.70 -12.60 5.88
C LEU A 321 -8.39 -14.11 5.98
N GLU A 322 -9.37 -14.97 5.72
CA GLU A 322 -9.21 -16.41 5.74
C GLU A 322 -8.45 -16.93 4.50
N LYS A 323 -8.76 -16.40 3.30
CA LYS A 323 -8.24 -16.89 2.03
C LYS A 323 -6.87 -16.31 1.65
N ARG A 324 -6.42 -15.22 2.26
CA ARG A 324 -5.13 -14.60 1.91
C ARG A 324 -3.97 -15.56 2.22
N GLU A 325 -2.98 -15.60 1.33
CA GLU A 325 -1.85 -16.54 1.40
C GLU A 325 -0.64 -15.98 2.17
N TRP A 326 -0.80 -14.84 2.83
CA TRP A 326 0.25 -14.13 3.56
C TRP A 326 -0.25 -13.58 4.90
N GLY A 327 0.69 -13.37 5.82
CA GLY A 327 0.43 -12.90 7.17
C GLY A 327 1.05 -11.54 7.48
N VAL A 328 0.54 -10.89 8.53
CA VAL A 328 1.06 -9.65 9.11
C VAL A 328 1.39 -9.94 10.56
N ASN A 329 2.67 -9.89 10.92
CA ASN A 329 3.14 -10.33 12.24
C ASN A 329 2.72 -11.77 12.61
N ASP A 330 2.49 -12.62 11.61
CA ASP A 330 2.11 -14.01 11.77
C ASP A 330 3.29 -14.90 11.36
N MET A 331 3.88 -15.58 12.34
CA MET A 331 5.03 -16.46 12.11
C MET A 331 4.66 -17.78 11.41
N THR A 332 3.37 -18.11 11.30
CA THR A 332 2.88 -19.34 10.66
C THR A 332 2.66 -19.18 9.16
N MET A 333 2.59 -17.93 8.68
CA MET A 333 2.35 -17.56 7.29
C MET A 333 3.59 -16.87 6.71
N PRO A 334 3.84 -16.94 5.39
CA PRO A 334 4.86 -16.10 4.78
C PRO A 334 4.46 -14.63 4.92
N ASN A 335 5.44 -13.74 5.08
CA ASN A 335 5.17 -12.31 4.90
C ASN A 335 4.73 -12.06 3.44
N TYR A 336 3.97 -10.99 3.21
CA TYR A 336 3.38 -10.68 1.89
C TYR A 336 4.42 -10.53 0.77
N LEU A 337 5.65 -10.19 1.10
CA LEU A 337 6.69 -10.05 0.10
C LEU A 337 7.25 -11.40 -0.35
N ASN A 338 7.61 -12.27 0.60
CA ASN A 338 7.97 -13.65 0.29
C ASN A 338 6.80 -14.34 -0.44
N GLY A 339 5.56 -14.03 -0.04
CA GLY A 339 4.34 -14.47 -0.72
C GLY A 339 4.29 -14.02 -2.18
N PHE A 340 4.59 -12.74 -2.46
CA PHE A 340 4.64 -12.23 -3.83
C PHE A 340 5.76 -12.86 -4.66
N GLU A 341 6.97 -13.03 -4.11
CA GLU A 341 8.05 -13.74 -4.79
C GLU A 341 7.63 -15.17 -5.16
N CYS A 342 6.95 -15.85 -4.23
CA CYS A 342 6.46 -17.19 -4.48
C CYS A 342 5.31 -17.25 -5.48
N PHE A 343 4.40 -16.27 -5.44
CA PHE A 343 3.36 -16.11 -6.44
C PHE A 343 3.98 -15.99 -7.84
N VAL A 344 4.95 -15.09 -8.03
CA VAL A 344 5.63 -14.93 -9.33
C VAL A 344 6.37 -16.21 -9.71
N CYS A 345 7.03 -16.87 -8.76
CA CYS A 345 7.73 -18.12 -9.02
C CYS A 345 6.80 -19.23 -9.53
N ASP A 346 5.67 -19.43 -8.86
CA ASP A 346 4.69 -20.46 -9.20
C ASP A 346 4.04 -20.16 -10.56
N MET A 347 3.74 -18.89 -10.82
CA MET A 347 3.19 -18.43 -12.09
C MET A 347 4.17 -18.62 -13.26
N GLU A 348 5.44 -18.27 -13.08
CA GLU A 348 6.46 -18.47 -14.12
C GLU A 348 6.74 -19.95 -14.39
N ASN A 349 6.76 -20.78 -13.34
CA ASN A 349 6.89 -22.23 -13.53
C ASN A 349 5.70 -22.82 -14.28
N ALA A 350 4.47 -22.37 -14.01
CA ALA A 350 3.29 -22.78 -14.77
C ALA A 350 3.39 -22.34 -16.24
N ARG A 351 3.69 -21.05 -16.49
CA ARG A 351 3.85 -20.50 -17.84
C ARG A 351 4.89 -21.26 -18.65
N LEU A 352 6.06 -21.55 -18.07
CA LEU A 352 7.14 -22.27 -18.76
C LEU A 352 6.75 -23.72 -19.11
N ARG A 353 5.97 -24.40 -18.25
CA ARG A 353 5.43 -25.74 -18.58
C ARG A 353 4.43 -25.66 -19.74
N GLU A 354 3.52 -24.70 -19.72
CA GLU A 354 2.55 -24.46 -20.80
C GLU A 354 3.26 -24.16 -22.13
N GLU A 355 4.33 -23.35 -22.13
CA GLU A 355 5.15 -23.11 -23.33
C GLU A 355 5.82 -24.38 -23.85
N GLU A 356 6.32 -25.23 -22.96
CA GLU A 356 6.95 -26.49 -23.32
C GLU A 356 5.93 -27.47 -23.92
N GLU A 357 4.74 -27.56 -23.34
CA GLU A 357 3.62 -28.35 -23.87
C GLU A 357 3.15 -27.85 -25.23
N HIS A 358 2.99 -26.53 -25.40
CA HIS A 358 2.69 -25.92 -26.69
C HIS A 358 3.71 -26.33 -27.76
N LYS A 359 5.02 -26.21 -27.46
CA LYS A 359 6.12 -26.60 -28.36
C LYS A 359 6.08 -28.09 -28.68
N LYS A 360 5.93 -28.96 -27.67
CA LYS A 360 5.84 -30.43 -27.83
C LYS A 360 4.63 -30.84 -28.67
N SER A 361 3.52 -30.14 -28.53
CA SER A 361 2.29 -30.39 -29.28
C SER A 361 2.33 -29.93 -30.73
N GLN A 362 3.42 -29.26 -31.16
CA GLN A 362 3.55 -28.64 -32.48
C GLN A 362 2.39 -27.67 -32.79
N GLY A 363 1.94 -26.92 -31.78
CA GLY A 363 0.88 -25.92 -31.92
C GLY A 363 -0.55 -26.45 -31.78
N LYS A 364 -0.76 -27.73 -31.47
CA LYS A 364 -2.10 -28.27 -31.16
C LYS A 364 -2.66 -27.74 -29.85
N ILE A 365 -1.81 -27.57 -28.84
CA ILE A 365 -2.14 -26.88 -27.59
C ILE A 365 -1.81 -25.40 -27.82
N PRO A 366 -2.70 -24.45 -27.52
CA PRO A 366 -2.41 -23.02 -27.65
C PRO A 366 -1.24 -22.57 -26.78
N ALA A 367 -0.49 -21.56 -27.24
CA ALA A 367 0.54 -20.92 -26.40
C ALA A 367 -0.10 -20.21 -25.20
N PRO A 368 0.60 -20.10 -24.06
CA PRO A 368 0.10 -19.35 -22.91
C PRO A 368 -0.19 -17.91 -23.29
N ARG A 369 -1.33 -17.39 -22.85
CA ARG A 369 -1.73 -16.01 -23.15
C ARG A 369 -0.87 -15.03 -22.35
N PRO A 370 -0.33 -13.97 -22.97
CA PRO A 370 0.33 -12.90 -22.23
C PRO A 370 -0.65 -12.27 -21.23
N ARG A 371 -0.21 -12.13 -19.99
CA ARG A 371 -0.96 -11.39 -18.95
C ARG A 371 -0.48 -9.95 -18.93
N ILE A 372 -1.42 -9.02 -18.77
CA ILE A 372 -1.14 -7.59 -18.69
C ILE A 372 -2.05 -7.04 -17.59
N ALA A 373 -1.46 -6.32 -16.66
CA ALA A 373 -2.18 -5.68 -15.56
C ALA A 373 -3.20 -4.67 -16.09
N GLN A 374 -4.34 -4.59 -15.41
CA GLN A 374 -5.42 -3.68 -15.77
C GLN A 374 -5.40 -2.43 -14.90
N PHE A 375 -6.14 -1.40 -15.29
CA PHE A 375 -6.23 -0.16 -14.52
C PHE A 375 -6.66 -0.43 -13.06
N GLN A 376 -7.62 -1.32 -12.84
CA GLN A 376 -8.08 -1.73 -11.52
C GLN A 376 -7.01 -2.38 -10.61
N HIS A 377 -5.83 -2.75 -11.14
CA HIS A 377 -4.73 -3.31 -10.34
C HIS A 377 -3.96 -2.23 -9.56
N MET A 378 -4.07 -0.94 -9.90
CA MET A 378 -3.38 0.15 -9.17
C MET A 378 -4.01 1.54 -9.37
N GLY A 379 -4.68 1.76 -10.49
CA GLY A 379 -5.10 3.06 -11.01
C GLY A 379 -5.84 3.94 -10.02
N CYS A 380 -5.29 5.11 -9.71
CA CYS A 380 -5.86 6.06 -8.76
C CYS A 380 -6.35 7.33 -9.47
N PRO A 381 -7.42 7.96 -8.94
CA PRO A 381 -7.92 9.22 -9.49
C PRO A 381 -6.90 10.34 -9.28
N MET A 382 -7.10 11.44 -10.01
CA MET A 382 -6.36 12.68 -9.82
C MET A 382 -6.55 13.19 -8.38
N PRO A 383 -5.50 13.71 -7.72
CA PRO A 383 -5.62 14.34 -6.42
C PRO A 383 -6.66 15.45 -6.39
N THR A 384 -7.37 15.59 -5.26
CA THR A 384 -8.36 16.64 -5.02
C THR A 384 -8.07 17.37 -3.71
N PRO A 385 -8.39 18.68 -3.60
CA PRO A 385 -8.23 19.43 -2.37
C PRO A 385 -8.98 18.80 -1.19
N GLY A 386 -8.44 19.01 0.01
CA GLY A 386 -8.98 18.45 1.23
C GLY A 386 -10.21 19.23 1.68
N PHE A 387 -10.32 20.48 1.25
CA PHE A 387 -11.45 21.35 1.54
C PHE A 387 -11.63 22.36 0.41
N GLY A 388 -12.87 22.62 0.02
CA GLY A 388 -13.21 23.43 -1.15
C GLY A 388 -13.02 22.69 -2.47
N SER A 389 -13.17 23.41 -3.58
CA SER A 389 -12.94 22.89 -4.93
C SER A 389 -11.55 23.27 -5.45
N ILE A 390 -11.12 22.61 -6.53
CA ILE A 390 -9.90 23.01 -7.25
C ILE A 390 -10.03 24.46 -7.74
N ASP A 391 -11.21 24.89 -8.17
CA ASP A 391 -11.42 26.23 -8.72
C ASP A 391 -11.29 27.34 -7.65
N ASP A 392 -11.53 27.00 -6.37
CA ASP A 392 -11.40 27.93 -5.24
C ASP A 392 -9.95 28.21 -4.85
N LEU A 393 -9.01 27.33 -5.24
CA LEU A 393 -7.61 27.50 -4.89
C LEU A 393 -6.92 28.52 -5.82
N PRO A 394 -6.09 29.43 -5.29
CA PRO A 394 -5.28 30.33 -6.11
C PRO A 394 -4.47 29.59 -7.18
N GLY A 395 -4.19 30.25 -8.31
CA GLY A 395 -3.39 29.66 -9.38
C GLY A 395 -1.97 29.24 -8.96
N GLN A 396 -1.40 29.96 -7.99
CA GLN A 396 -0.07 29.71 -7.41
C GLN A 396 -0.13 28.88 -6.10
N ASP A 397 -1.24 28.15 -5.86
CA ASP A 397 -1.33 27.29 -4.69
C ASP A 397 -0.32 26.13 -4.82
N SER A 398 0.58 26.00 -3.85
CA SER A 398 1.69 25.04 -3.90
C SER A 398 1.22 23.59 -3.98
N TRP A 399 0.03 23.26 -3.46
CA TRP A 399 -0.52 21.91 -3.57
C TRP A 399 -0.91 21.60 -5.03
N LYS A 400 -1.48 22.58 -5.74
CA LYS A 400 -1.81 22.44 -7.18
C LYS A 400 -0.56 22.26 -8.01
N GLU A 401 0.44 23.13 -7.82
CA GLU A 401 1.69 23.11 -8.58
C GLU A 401 2.44 21.78 -8.40
N MET A 402 2.44 21.23 -7.19
CA MET A 402 3.12 19.97 -6.91
C MET A 402 2.34 18.75 -7.41
N TRP A 403 1.12 18.55 -6.90
CA TRP A 403 0.48 17.23 -7.02
C TRP A 403 -0.26 17.02 -8.33
N LEU A 404 -0.82 18.08 -8.94
CA LEU A 404 -1.44 17.95 -10.26
C LEU A 404 -0.37 17.76 -11.34
N GLN A 405 0.75 18.48 -11.22
CA GLN A 405 1.87 18.32 -12.14
C GLN A 405 2.47 16.90 -12.03
N ASP A 406 2.78 16.42 -10.83
CA ASP A 406 3.33 15.07 -10.63
C ASP A 406 2.38 13.97 -11.14
N TYR A 407 1.07 14.14 -10.92
CA TYR A 407 0.07 13.21 -11.43
C TYR A 407 0.12 13.10 -12.96
N TRP A 408 0.06 14.23 -13.67
CA TRP A 408 0.06 14.24 -15.14
C TRP A 408 1.43 13.93 -15.75
N GLN A 409 2.53 14.30 -15.08
CA GLN A 409 3.86 13.87 -15.50
C GLN A 409 4.00 12.34 -15.43
N GLY A 410 3.36 11.69 -14.45
CA GLY A 410 3.29 10.22 -14.39
C GLY A 410 2.67 9.60 -15.64
N LEU A 411 1.63 10.22 -16.21
CA LEU A 411 1.02 9.78 -17.47
C LEU A 411 2.03 9.86 -18.62
N ASP A 412 2.69 11.00 -18.77
CA ASP A 412 3.69 11.24 -19.81
C ASP A 412 4.85 10.24 -19.73
N GLN A 413 5.34 9.98 -18.51
CA GLN A 413 6.40 8.98 -18.30
C GLN A 413 5.95 7.57 -18.70
N GLY A 414 4.69 7.22 -18.41
CA GLY A 414 4.10 5.95 -18.82
C GLY A 414 4.02 5.84 -20.35
N GLU A 415 3.47 6.85 -21.01
CA GLU A 415 3.35 6.92 -22.48
C GLU A 415 4.73 6.85 -23.17
N ALA A 416 5.72 7.61 -22.67
CA ALA A 416 7.07 7.63 -23.20
C ALA A 416 7.72 6.23 -23.14
N LEU A 417 7.66 5.57 -21.98
CA LEU A 417 8.25 4.23 -21.82
C LEU A 417 7.50 3.18 -22.64
N THR A 418 6.17 3.25 -22.71
CA THR A 418 5.38 2.38 -23.60
C THR A 418 5.82 2.55 -25.06
N ALA A 419 6.00 3.78 -25.54
CA ALA A 419 6.47 4.06 -26.90
C ALA A 419 7.89 3.51 -27.14
N MET A 420 8.82 3.71 -26.20
CA MET A 420 10.17 3.14 -26.27
C MET A 420 10.15 1.61 -26.39
N ILE A 421 9.30 0.93 -25.61
CA ILE A 421 9.15 -0.53 -25.68
C ILE A 421 8.60 -0.96 -27.05
N HIS A 422 7.59 -0.26 -27.58
CA HIS A 422 7.03 -0.56 -28.91
C HIS A 422 8.04 -0.38 -30.04
N HIS A 423 8.93 0.61 -29.93
CA HIS A 423 10.01 0.83 -30.89
C HIS A 423 11.24 -0.07 -30.65
N ASN A 424 11.17 -1.01 -29.70
CA ASN A 424 12.27 -1.89 -29.32
C ASN A 424 13.55 -1.11 -28.98
N GLU A 425 13.38 0.05 -28.34
CA GLU A 425 14.49 0.92 -27.95
C GLU A 425 15.41 0.20 -26.94
N SER A 426 16.71 0.44 -27.04
CA SER A 426 17.73 -0.15 -26.16
C SER A 426 18.51 0.90 -25.37
N GLN A 427 18.46 2.17 -25.79
CA GLN A 427 19.15 3.28 -25.17
C GLN A 427 18.23 4.00 -24.19
N GLN A 428 18.46 3.79 -22.88
CA GLN A 428 17.72 4.46 -21.81
C GLN A 428 17.76 6.00 -21.92
N GLY A 429 18.89 6.56 -22.39
CA GLY A 429 19.06 8.01 -22.53
C GLY A 429 18.06 8.68 -23.48
N ARG A 430 17.46 7.92 -24.42
CA ARG A 430 16.44 8.45 -25.34
C ARG A 430 15.10 8.72 -24.67
N PHE A 431 14.88 8.28 -23.43
CA PHE A 431 13.65 8.54 -22.69
C PHE A 431 13.24 10.02 -22.70
N TRP A 432 14.20 10.93 -22.58
CA TRP A 432 13.94 12.37 -22.59
C TRP A 432 13.52 12.90 -23.97
N ASP A 433 13.96 12.27 -25.05
CA ASP A 433 13.51 12.60 -26.40
C ASP A 433 12.01 12.27 -26.54
N TYR A 434 11.60 11.08 -26.09
CA TYR A 434 10.18 10.68 -26.10
C TYR A 434 9.32 11.56 -25.20
N MET A 435 9.81 11.92 -24.00
CA MET A 435 9.13 12.88 -23.13
C MET A 435 8.96 14.25 -23.79
N HIS A 436 10.00 14.74 -24.48
CA HIS A 436 9.95 16.01 -25.19
C HIS A 436 8.95 15.99 -26.34
N GLU A 437 8.89 14.91 -27.11
CA GLU A 437 7.89 14.73 -28.17
C GLU A 437 6.46 14.73 -27.63
N ILE A 438 6.20 14.09 -26.48
CA ILE A 438 4.89 14.11 -25.82
C ILE A 438 4.54 15.52 -25.35
N PHE A 439 5.51 16.23 -24.75
CA PHE A 439 5.31 17.61 -24.32
C PHE A 439 4.91 18.53 -25.49
N LEU A 440 5.64 18.48 -26.61
CA LEU A 440 5.32 19.27 -27.82
C LEU A 440 3.91 18.97 -28.36
N LYS A 441 3.53 17.68 -28.39
CA LYS A 441 2.17 17.23 -28.77
C LYS A 441 1.10 17.86 -27.87
N ARG A 442 1.28 17.86 -26.55
CA ARG A 442 0.32 18.46 -25.61
C ARG A 442 0.22 19.98 -25.75
N MET A 443 1.30 20.64 -26.12
CA MET A 443 1.34 22.10 -26.37
C MET A 443 0.78 22.50 -27.73
N GLY A 444 0.40 21.54 -28.59
CA GLY A 444 -0.05 21.82 -29.96
C GLY A 444 1.04 22.39 -30.86
N GLN A 445 2.31 22.18 -30.50
CA GLN A 445 3.48 22.61 -31.27
C GLN A 445 3.96 21.41 -32.09
N HIS A 446 3.61 21.37 -33.36
CA HIS A 446 3.99 20.32 -34.31
C HIS A 446 4.91 20.85 -35.39
#